data_AF-A0A528ECB5-F1
#
_entry.id   AF-A0A528ECB5-F1
#
_cell.length_a   1.000
_cell.length_b   1.000
_cell.length_c   1.000
_cell.angle_alpha   90.00
_cell.angle_beta   90.00
_cell.angle_gamma   90.00
#
_symmetry.space_group_name_H-M   'P 1'
#
loop_
_entity.id
_entity.type
_entity.pdbx_description
1 polymer ?
#
loop_
_entity_poly.entity_id
_entity_poly.type
_entity_poly.pdbx_seq_one_letter_code
_entity_poly.pdbx_strand_id
1 'polypeptide(L)'
;MSRSLEWLESFAGTAFPPSRLAGTQPQTSPGTSPPPVIRCRFQARRALSGQPPRSGAGVSTFLIPLEKDDAAAAPSSPESEGLDCRRVARRVKNVCVAESAIGSLRRALRLSVLTRATPKIEGMEKMEHWIGTWSASPMNVWPGDVVLYGFHQQTVRQVLRVSKGGERLRLRLSNEYGASPIQIGAATVALAAKDGSVDAASIRQVTFGGERRTDLAPGAPLLSDPIELKVPDLGQIAISLYFPDFAPIETYHYEAQQTAYISEFGDFAGAAEMPVQQVSTSRYFLSAVLVDSGSGGGSLVCLGDSITDGFGSTVDGNARWPDRLAERLAKSGRLSGIGILNQGIGGNRVLVSRARGANALARFDRDVLSFPNVKWISVLEGINDIGWPETMLAGGQEAVAVESLISAYRQIIARARLSGIKVLLGTLPPFGGAFEGQPLRTFYSASKERDRQAVNTWIRTSGEADAVVDFERALADPANPTRLLPALDCGDGLHPSDDGYAEMAKVFENAFEGLLAG
;
A
#
# COMPACT_ATOMS: atom_id res chain seq x y z
N MET A 1 13.93 -23.97 23.87
CA MET A 1 13.62 -22.67 23.23
C MET A 1 14.70 -21.66 23.61
N SER A 2 15.86 -21.66 22.94
CA SER A 2 16.85 -20.56 23.00
C SER A 2 17.94 -20.67 21.91
N ARG A 3 17.63 -21.25 20.74
CA ARG A 3 18.59 -21.41 19.62
C ARG A 3 18.06 -20.93 18.27
N SER A 4 16.98 -20.15 18.26
CA SER A 4 16.30 -19.70 17.04
C SER A 4 16.41 -18.20 16.76
N LEU A 5 17.32 -17.48 17.44
CA LEU A 5 17.43 -16.01 17.32
C LEU A 5 18.79 -15.51 16.83
N GLU A 6 19.82 -16.36 16.68
CA GLU A 6 21.16 -15.92 16.23
C GLU A 6 21.30 -15.81 14.69
N TRP A 7 20.30 -16.22 13.90
CA TRP A 7 20.43 -16.23 12.43
C TRP A 7 19.91 -14.96 11.73
N LEU A 8 19.07 -14.16 12.39
CA LEU A 8 18.53 -12.91 11.82
C LEU A 8 19.58 -11.79 11.68
N GLU A 9 20.71 -11.87 12.37
CA GLU A 9 21.81 -10.90 12.22
C GLU A 9 22.62 -11.09 10.92
N SER A 10 22.49 -12.24 10.24
CA SER A 10 23.23 -12.54 9.01
C SER A 10 22.72 -11.78 7.77
N PHE A 11 21.57 -11.10 7.86
CA PHE A 11 21.03 -10.27 6.78
C PHE A 11 21.42 -8.78 6.91
N ALA A 12 22.08 -8.39 8.00
CA ALA A 12 22.57 -7.03 8.21
C ALA A 12 24.11 -6.99 8.12
N GLY A 13 24.62 -6.87 6.89
CA GLY A 13 26.05 -6.63 6.65
C GLY A 13 26.49 -5.23 7.09
N THR A 14 27.18 -5.19 8.23
CA THR A 14 28.21 -4.22 8.68
C THR A 14 27.86 -2.73 8.76
N ALA A 15 27.40 -2.29 9.93
CA ALA A 15 27.85 -1.03 10.55
C ALA A 15 27.66 -1.07 12.08
N PHE A 16 28.74 -0.77 12.82
CA PHE A 16 28.87 -0.45 14.25
C PHE A 16 29.27 -1.55 15.28
N PRO A 17 30.20 -1.27 16.21
CA PRO A 17 30.73 -2.21 17.21
C PRO A 17 29.91 -2.21 18.53
N PRO A 18 29.97 -3.26 19.36
CA PRO A 18 29.10 -3.40 20.52
C PRO A 18 29.65 -2.73 21.79
N SER A 19 28.78 -2.07 22.55
CA SER A 19 29.03 -1.63 23.93
C SER A 19 28.33 -2.58 24.92
N ARG A 20 29.07 -3.03 25.95
CA ARG A 20 28.57 -3.88 27.04
C ARG A 20 27.87 -3.04 28.10
N LEU A 21 26.71 -3.46 28.60
CA LEU A 21 26.29 -3.18 29.97
C LEU A 21 25.52 -4.36 30.58
N ALA A 22 25.89 -4.67 31.82
CA ALA A 22 25.32 -5.68 32.70
C ALA A 22 24.23 -5.08 33.59
N GLY A 23 23.29 -5.91 34.10
CA GLY A 23 22.49 -5.51 35.27
C GLY A 23 21.13 -6.20 35.46
N THR A 24 21.12 -7.23 36.31
CA THR A 24 20.19 -7.49 37.43
C THR A 24 18.66 -7.50 37.22
N GLN A 25 18.04 -8.65 37.56
CA GLN A 25 16.60 -8.82 37.82
C GLN A 25 16.20 -8.41 39.26
N PRO A 26 14.93 -8.00 39.50
CA PRO A 26 14.35 -8.00 40.85
C PRO A 26 13.27 -9.07 41.06
N GLN A 27 13.27 -9.60 42.28
CA GLN A 27 12.36 -10.59 42.85
C GLN A 27 10.96 -10.02 43.17
N THR A 28 9.97 -10.91 43.21
CA THR A 28 8.56 -10.66 43.55
C THR A 28 8.29 -10.82 45.06
N SER A 29 7.26 -10.13 45.56
CA SER A 29 6.64 -10.39 46.87
C SER A 29 5.10 -10.35 46.75
N PRO A 30 4.33 -11.21 47.43
CA PRO A 30 2.89 -11.36 47.20
C PRO A 30 2.01 -10.68 48.27
N GLY A 31 0.81 -10.24 47.86
CA GLY A 31 -0.36 -10.21 48.74
C GLY A 31 -1.15 -8.89 48.79
N THR A 32 -2.22 -8.81 48.02
CA THR A 32 -3.49 -8.13 48.37
C THR A 32 -4.60 -8.58 47.39
N SER A 33 -5.74 -9.07 47.90
CA SER A 33 -6.92 -9.43 47.10
C SER A 33 -7.68 -8.18 46.61
N PRO A 34 -8.27 -8.18 45.39
CA PRO A 34 -8.98 -7.02 44.87
C PRO A 34 -10.47 -6.96 45.30
N PRO A 35 -11.11 -5.76 45.27
CA PRO A 35 -12.49 -5.52 45.72
C PRO A 35 -13.56 -6.04 44.72
N PRO A 36 -14.85 -6.12 45.10
CA PRO A 36 -15.89 -6.79 44.30
C PRO A 36 -16.24 -6.03 43.01
N VAL A 37 -16.52 -6.78 41.93
CA VAL A 37 -16.86 -6.29 40.59
C VAL A 37 -18.32 -6.62 40.24
N ILE A 38 -19.07 -5.64 39.74
CA ILE A 38 -20.41 -5.86 39.16
C ILE A 38 -20.25 -6.34 37.71
N ARG A 39 -20.87 -7.48 37.36
CA ARG A 39 -20.88 -8.02 35.99
C ARG A 39 -22.14 -7.60 35.24
N CYS A 40 -22.01 -6.82 34.18
CA CYS A 40 -23.09 -6.58 33.22
C CYS A 40 -22.81 -7.34 31.91
N ARG A 41 -23.78 -8.15 31.46
CA ARG A 41 -23.78 -8.82 30.14
C ARG A 41 -24.54 -7.95 29.13
N PHE A 42 -23.93 -7.64 28.00
CA PHE A 42 -24.65 -7.18 26.81
C PHE A 42 -24.60 -8.25 25.72
N GLN A 43 -25.76 -8.66 25.23
CA GLN A 43 -25.90 -9.42 23.98
C GLN A 43 -26.19 -8.44 22.85
N ALA A 44 -25.23 -8.25 21.93
CA ALA A 44 -25.52 -7.60 20.66
C ALA A 44 -26.31 -8.58 19.77
N ARG A 45 -27.54 -8.22 19.39
CA ARG A 45 -28.27 -8.94 18.33
C ARG A 45 -27.66 -8.58 16.97
N ARG A 46 -27.37 -9.64 16.21
CA ARG A 46 -26.80 -9.68 14.85
C ARG A 46 -27.71 -8.96 13.84
N ALA A 47 -27.14 -8.09 13.00
CA ALA A 47 -27.74 -7.73 11.70
C ALA A 47 -27.07 -8.56 10.59
N LEU A 48 -27.87 -8.97 9.61
CA LEU A 48 -27.58 -9.96 8.59
C LEU A 48 -26.47 -9.53 7.62
N SER A 49 -25.32 -10.20 7.65
CA SER A 49 -24.46 -10.39 6.48
C SER A 49 -23.85 -11.80 6.53
N GLY A 50 -24.05 -12.55 5.44
CA GLY A 50 -23.75 -13.99 5.35
C GLY A 50 -22.26 -14.29 5.21
N GLN A 51 -21.50 -14.20 6.31
CA GLN A 51 -20.18 -14.83 6.42
C GLN A 51 -20.19 -16.02 7.39
N PRO A 52 -19.52 -17.14 7.07
CA PRO A 52 -19.33 -18.24 8.01
C PRO A 52 -18.37 -17.81 9.14
N PRO A 53 -18.53 -18.34 10.36
CA PRO A 53 -17.76 -17.92 11.52
C PRO A 53 -16.30 -18.36 11.41
N ARG A 54 -15.36 -17.42 11.61
CA ARG A 54 -13.98 -17.74 11.96
C ARG A 54 -13.94 -18.21 13.42
N SER A 55 -13.36 -19.38 13.66
CA SER A 55 -13.12 -19.93 14.99
C SER A 55 -12.20 -19.00 15.80
N GLY A 56 -12.70 -18.47 16.92
CA GLY A 56 -11.93 -17.67 17.86
C GLY A 56 -12.61 -16.38 18.33
N ALA A 57 -13.86 -16.45 18.82
CA ALA A 57 -14.46 -15.33 19.53
C ALA A 57 -13.89 -15.28 20.96
N GLY A 58 -12.76 -14.58 21.13
CA GLY A 58 -12.25 -14.18 22.44
C GLY A 58 -13.19 -13.15 23.07
N VAL A 59 -13.64 -13.44 24.30
CA VAL A 59 -14.42 -12.51 25.11
C VAL A 59 -13.48 -11.44 25.66
N SER A 60 -13.56 -10.21 25.14
CA SER A 60 -12.83 -9.08 25.72
C SER A 60 -13.60 -8.54 26.93
N THR A 61 -12.99 -8.66 28.12
CA THR A 61 -13.48 -8.05 29.37
C THR A 61 -12.77 -6.71 29.54
N PHE A 62 -13.51 -5.61 29.66
CA PHE A 62 -12.94 -4.30 29.98
C PHE A 62 -13.11 -4.01 31.48
N LEU A 63 -12.04 -3.56 32.13
CA LEU A 63 -12.02 -3.06 33.51
C LEU A 63 -12.04 -1.52 33.46
N ILE A 64 -12.97 -0.88 34.17
CA ILE A 64 -12.98 0.57 34.35
C ILE A 64 -12.47 0.85 35.78
N PRO A 65 -11.35 1.55 35.99
CA PRO A 65 -10.96 2.00 37.31
C PRO A 65 -11.83 3.20 37.73
N LEU A 66 -12.31 3.19 38.98
CA LEU A 66 -12.90 4.38 39.62
C LEU A 66 -11.77 5.12 40.33
N GLU A 67 -11.62 6.42 40.04
CA GLU A 67 -10.70 7.30 40.76
C GLU A 67 -11.11 7.41 42.23
N LYS A 68 -10.12 7.32 43.12
CA LYS A 68 -10.24 7.71 44.53
C LYS A 68 -10.09 9.23 44.58
N ASP A 69 -11.18 9.93 44.87
CA ASP A 69 -11.14 11.12 45.73
C ASP A 69 -12.55 11.32 46.32
N ASP A 70 -12.56 11.84 47.54
CA ASP A 70 -13.71 12.15 48.41
C ASP A 70 -14.40 10.98 49.14
N ALA A 71 -13.70 10.44 50.13
CA ALA A 71 -14.33 9.79 51.29
C ALA A 71 -13.81 10.41 52.59
N ALA A 72 -14.47 11.49 53.04
CA ALA A 72 -14.39 11.94 54.43
C ALA A 72 -15.80 12.18 54.98
N ALA A 73 -16.15 11.35 55.97
CA ALA A 73 -17.16 11.53 57.02
C ALA A 73 -18.66 11.54 56.64
N ALA A 74 -19.35 10.44 57.00
CA ALA A 74 -20.68 10.50 57.64
C ALA A 74 -20.98 9.18 58.40
N PRO A 75 -21.61 9.26 59.59
CA PRO A 75 -22.76 8.41 59.89
C PRO A 75 -23.92 9.30 60.42
N SER A 76 -25.23 9.04 60.30
CA SER A 76 -26.03 7.81 60.19
C SER A 76 -27.49 8.18 59.82
N SER A 77 -28.11 7.44 58.88
CA SER A 77 -29.54 7.05 58.66
C SER A 77 -30.75 7.77 59.33
N PRO A 78 -32.03 7.60 58.86
CA PRO A 78 -32.59 7.23 57.53
C PRO A 78 -33.84 8.05 57.09
N GLU A 79 -34.47 7.65 55.96
CA GLU A 79 -35.82 8.01 55.43
C GLU A 79 -35.97 9.36 54.70
N SER A 80 -36.63 9.53 53.56
CA SER A 80 -37.15 8.68 52.47
C SER A 80 -37.60 9.66 51.37
N GLU A 81 -37.59 9.21 50.11
CA GLU A 81 -38.29 9.77 48.93
C GLU A 81 -37.45 10.51 47.86
N GLY A 82 -37.34 9.80 46.72
CA GLY A 82 -37.51 10.28 45.35
C GLY A 82 -36.57 11.37 44.81
N LEU A 83 -35.50 10.97 44.11
CA LEU A 83 -34.81 11.87 43.17
C LEU A 83 -34.97 11.46 41.71
N ASP A 84 -35.43 12.47 40.97
CA ASP A 84 -35.74 12.63 39.55
C ASP A 84 -34.47 12.58 38.67
N CYS A 85 -34.36 11.56 37.83
CA CYS A 85 -33.31 11.44 36.81
C CYS A 85 -33.70 12.20 35.52
N ARG A 86 -33.65 13.53 35.55
CA ARG A 86 -33.61 14.39 34.35
C ARG A 86 -32.50 15.44 34.44
N ARG A 87 -31.27 15.02 34.12
CA ARG A 87 -30.09 15.80 33.66
C ARG A 87 -28.94 14.79 33.74
N VAL A 88 -28.37 14.25 32.67
CA VAL A 88 -27.61 14.94 31.63
C VAL A 88 -27.53 13.97 30.44
N ALA A 89 -28.17 14.29 29.32
CA ALA A 89 -27.91 13.65 28.03
C ALA A 89 -28.19 14.65 26.91
N ARG A 90 -27.15 15.36 26.48
CA ARG A 90 -27.14 16.10 25.21
C ARG A 90 -25.85 15.79 24.45
N ARG A 91 -26.06 15.47 23.17
CA ARG A 91 -25.13 15.39 22.03
C ARG A 91 -24.41 14.05 21.83
N VAL A 92 -25.08 13.12 21.13
CA VAL A 92 -24.76 12.76 19.73
C VAL A 92 -26.08 12.30 19.08
N LYS A 93 -26.52 12.93 17.99
CA LYS A 93 -27.62 12.41 17.15
C LYS A 93 -26.98 11.89 15.86
N ASN A 94 -26.76 10.58 15.79
CA ASN A 94 -26.70 9.88 14.52
C ASN A 94 -28.12 9.40 14.19
N VAL A 95 -28.57 9.78 13.00
CA VAL A 95 -29.89 9.48 12.45
C VAL A 95 -29.87 8.03 11.97
N CYS A 96 -30.62 7.16 12.63
CA CYS A 96 -31.11 5.91 12.04
C CYS A 96 -32.58 6.12 11.71
N VAL A 97 -32.92 6.16 10.42
CA VAL A 97 -34.32 6.07 9.98
C VAL A 97 -34.63 4.58 9.81
N ALA A 98 -35.36 4.02 10.76
CA ALA A 98 -36.11 2.79 10.57
C ALA A 98 -37.56 3.18 10.33
N GLU A 99 -38.08 2.88 9.14
CA GLU A 99 -39.50 3.04 8.85
C GLU A 99 -40.31 1.98 9.60
N SER A 100 -41.25 2.42 10.44
CA SER A 100 -42.39 1.62 10.84
C SER A 100 -43.65 2.46 10.62
N ALA A 101 -44.52 1.98 9.75
CA ALA A 101 -45.86 2.51 9.55
C ALA A 101 -46.67 2.44 10.84
N ILE A 102 -47.39 3.53 11.17
CA ILE A 102 -48.77 3.61 11.67
C ILE A 102 -49.08 5.09 12.02
N GLY A 103 -50.14 5.63 11.41
CA GLY A 103 -51.13 6.49 12.08
C GLY A 103 -50.77 7.92 12.49
N SER A 104 -51.10 8.86 11.60
CA SER A 104 -51.92 10.06 11.88
C SER A 104 -51.63 10.93 13.12
N LEU A 105 -50.95 12.07 12.94
CA LEU A 105 -51.38 13.39 13.46
C LEU A 105 -50.48 14.52 12.92
N ARG A 106 -51.06 15.39 12.08
CA ARG A 106 -50.41 16.58 11.51
C ARG A 106 -50.24 17.66 12.59
N ARG A 107 -49.01 17.88 13.05
CA ARG A 107 -48.58 19.18 13.59
C ARG A 107 -47.48 19.74 12.69
N ALA A 108 -47.83 20.74 11.91
CA ALA A 108 -46.90 21.46 11.04
C ALA A 108 -45.95 22.30 11.91
N LEU A 109 -44.77 21.75 12.21
CA LEU A 109 -43.66 22.53 12.74
C LEU A 109 -43.03 23.27 11.55
N ARG A 110 -43.29 24.58 11.43
CA ARG A 110 -42.56 25.44 10.47
C ARG A 110 -41.11 25.51 10.93
N LEU A 111 -40.27 24.64 10.36
CA LEU A 111 -38.83 24.70 10.52
C LEU A 111 -38.31 25.81 9.59
N SER A 112 -37.98 26.96 10.16
CA SER A 112 -37.27 28.02 9.47
C SER A 112 -35.87 27.49 9.15
N VAL A 113 -35.68 26.97 7.94
CA VAL A 113 -34.35 26.61 7.43
C VAL A 113 -33.62 27.94 7.17
N LEU A 114 -32.79 28.36 8.12
CA LEU A 114 -31.73 29.31 7.85
C LEU A 114 -30.78 28.63 6.86
N THR A 115 -30.95 28.93 5.57
CA THR A 115 -29.98 28.60 4.53
C THR A 115 -28.71 29.40 4.79
N ARG A 116 -27.86 28.91 5.69
CA ARG A 116 -26.43 29.21 5.59
C ARG A 116 -26.02 28.66 4.22
N ALA A 117 -25.58 29.55 3.34
CA ALA A 117 -24.92 29.14 2.11
C ALA A 117 -23.81 28.16 2.49
N THR A 118 -24.02 26.88 2.23
CA THR A 118 -22.95 25.91 2.19
C THR A 118 -21.94 26.47 1.19
N PRO A 119 -20.65 26.64 1.54
CA PRO A 119 -19.66 26.95 0.54
C PRO A 119 -19.83 25.92 -0.57
N LYS A 120 -20.02 26.42 -1.79
CA LYS A 120 -20.03 25.58 -2.97
C LYS A 120 -18.72 24.81 -2.92
N ILE A 121 -18.76 23.47 -2.93
CA ILE A 121 -17.56 22.67 -3.13
C ILE A 121 -17.12 22.97 -4.56
N GLU A 122 -16.41 24.08 -4.75
CA GLU A 122 -15.62 24.34 -5.94
C GLU A 122 -14.53 23.29 -5.94
N GLY A 123 -14.70 22.23 -6.73
CA GLY A 123 -13.79 21.09 -6.64
C GLY A 123 -14.26 19.77 -7.24
N MET A 124 -15.50 19.68 -7.75
CA MET A 124 -15.78 18.68 -8.79
C MET A 124 -15.20 19.16 -10.12
N GLU A 125 -13.90 19.45 -10.15
CA GLU A 125 -13.18 19.49 -11.42
C GLU A 125 -13.44 18.16 -12.12
N LYS A 126 -13.63 18.20 -13.44
CA LYS A 126 -13.75 16.99 -14.24
C LYS A 126 -12.50 16.15 -13.99
N MET A 127 -12.65 15.06 -13.24
CA MET A 127 -11.61 14.04 -13.03
C MET A 127 -11.11 13.46 -14.36
N GLU A 128 -11.77 13.76 -15.49
CA GLU A 128 -11.39 13.44 -16.86
C GLU A 128 -9.96 13.84 -17.25
N HIS A 129 -9.30 14.79 -16.56
CA HIS A 129 -7.91 15.19 -16.86
C HIS A 129 -6.86 14.62 -15.90
N TRP A 130 -7.28 14.08 -14.76
CA TRP A 130 -6.37 13.54 -13.76
C TRP A 130 -5.93 12.14 -14.15
N ILE A 131 -4.63 11.90 -14.21
CA ILE A 131 -4.05 10.57 -14.44
C ILE A 131 -3.09 10.24 -13.31
N GLY A 132 -2.89 8.96 -13.05
CA GLY A 132 -1.81 8.52 -12.17
C GLY A 132 -0.46 8.57 -12.88
N THR A 133 0.55 9.12 -12.23
CA THR A 133 1.93 9.27 -12.77
C THR A 133 2.98 8.50 -11.99
N TRP A 134 2.64 8.09 -10.76
CA TRP A 134 3.50 7.30 -9.90
C TRP A 134 2.63 6.60 -8.85
N SER A 135 3.00 5.38 -8.46
CA SER A 135 2.39 4.67 -7.34
C SER A 135 3.34 3.69 -6.67
N ALA A 136 2.95 3.30 -5.46
CA ALA A 136 3.46 2.14 -4.74
C ALA A 136 2.28 1.50 -4.00
N SER A 137 2.03 0.21 -4.24
CA SER A 137 0.86 -0.46 -3.63
C SER A 137 1.02 -0.56 -2.11
N PRO A 138 0.00 -0.17 -1.32
CA PRO A 138 0.03 -0.36 0.12
C PRO A 138 -0.09 -1.85 0.47
N MET A 139 0.61 -2.24 1.53
CA MET A 139 0.66 -3.58 2.10
C MET A 139 0.67 -3.52 3.63
N ASN A 140 0.19 -4.60 4.24
CA ASN A 140 0.36 -4.87 5.67
C ASN A 140 1.82 -5.22 5.99
N VAL A 141 2.20 -5.06 7.26
CA VAL A 141 3.42 -5.65 7.80
C VAL A 141 3.34 -7.17 7.69
N TRP A 142 4.36 -7.77 7.10
CA TRP A 142 4.55 -9.21 7.11
C TRP A 142 5.65 -9.56 8.14
N PRO A 143 5.51 -10.62 8.96
CA PRO A 143 6.48 -10.94 10.01
C PRO A 143 7.93 -11.17 9.53
N GLY A 144 8.14 -11.40 8.24
CA GLY A 144 9.48 -11.53 7.65
C GLY A 144 10.14 -10.19 7.29
N ASP A 145 9.41 -9.08 7.34
CA ASP A 145 9.92 -7.77 6.95
C ASP A 145 10.67 -7.10 8.12
N VAL A 146 11.76 -6.39 7.81
CA VAL A 146 12.44 -5.52 8.78
C VAL A 146 11.82 -4.13 8.69
N VAL A 147 10.87 -3.83 9.57
CA VAL A 147 10.08 -2.59 9.53
C VAL A 147 10.40 -1.67 10.69
N LEU A 148 10.32 -0.36 10.41
CA LEU A 148 10.18 0.64 11.47
C LEU A 148 8.85 0.43 12.20
N TYR A 149 8.83 0.63 13.52
CA TYR A 149 7.61 0.47 14.32
C TYR A 149 6.59 1.60 14.08
N GLY A 150 7.08 2.80 13.81
CA GLY A 150 6.25 3.98 13.62
C GLY A 150 7.08 5.26 13.66
N PHE A 151 6.40 6.39 13.54
CA PHE A 151 6.99 7.72 13.63
C PHE A 151 6.35 8.49 14.79
N HIS A 152 7.11 9.33 15.49
CA HIS A 152 6.57 10.19 16.54
C HIS A 152 7.33 11.51 16.60
N GLN A 153 6.63 12.63 16.42
CA GLN A 153 7.22 13.96 16.31
C GLN A 153 8.33 14.01 15.25
N GLN A 154 8.15 13.35 14.10
CA GLN A 154 9.17 13.24 13.05
C GLN A 154 8.59 13.56 11.69
N THR A 155 9.46 14.05 10.81
CA THR A 155 9.18 14.27 9.40
C THR A 155 9.77 13.12 8.57
N VAL A 156 8.94 12.54 7.70
CA VAL A 156 9.37 11.54 6.73
C VAL A 156 9.33 12.18 5.34
N ARG A 157 10.48 12.26 4.68
CA ARG A 157 10.61 12.80 3.33
C ARG A 157 10.90 11.68 2.34
N GLN A 158 10.04 11.54 1.33
CA GLN A 158 10.06 10.46 0.36
C GLN A 158 10.31 11.03 -1.03
N VAL A 159 11.46 10.69 -1.62
CA VAL A 159 11.84 11.12 -2.99
C VAL A 159 11.35 10.10 -4.00
N LEU A 160 10.67 10.55 -5.04
CA LEU A 160 10.16 9.71 -6.13
C LEU A 160 10.29 10.41 -7.49
N ARG A 161 10.21 9.64 -8.57
CA ARG A 161 10.19 10.16 -9.94
C ARG A 161 8.81 9.96 -10.56
N VAL A 162 8.21 11.03 -11.07
CA VAL A 162 6.95 10.93 -11.83
C VAL A 162 7.23 10.42 -13.24
N SER A 163 6.35 9.62 -13.84
CA SER A 163 6.52 9.23 -15.24
C SER A 163 6.16 10.38 -16.17
N LYS A 164 4.95 10.93 -15.97
CA LYS A 164 4.37 12.08 -16.67
C LYS A 164 4.32 13.27 -15.73
N GLY A 165 4.86 14.40 -16.16
CA GLY A 165 4.78 15.68 -15.49
C GLY A 165 3.47 16.41 -15.79
N GLY A 166 3.21 17.47 -15.05
CA GLY A 166 2.02 18.30 -15.17
C GLY A 166 2.17 19.61 -14.41
N GLU A 167 1.15 20.47 -14.51
CA GLU A 167 1.13 21.77 -13.82
C GLU A 167 0.53 21.67 -12.40
N ARG A 168 -0.25 20.60 -12.14
CA ARG A 168 -0.90 20.36 -10.85
C ARG A 168 -0.77 18.91 -10.44
N LEU A 169 -0.62 18.69 -9.14
CA LEU A 169 -0.48 17.38 -8.50
C LEU A 169 -1.61 17.11 -7.51
N ARG A 170 -1.88 15.83 -7.24
CA ARG A 170 -2.58 15.36 -6.03
C ARG A 170 -1.83 14.19 -5.43
N LEU A 171 -1.84 14.11 -4.10
CA LEU A 171 -1.24 13.00 -3.36
C LEU A 171 -2.34 12.05 -2.91
N ARG A 172 -2.12 10.74 -3.06
CA ARG A 172 -2.93 9.69 -2.42
C ARG A 172 -2.15 9.10 -1.27
N LEU A 173 -2.59 9.42 -0.06
CA LEU A 173 -2.09 8.78 1.15
C LEU A 173 -2.93 7.54 1.49
N SER A 174 -2.39 6.59 2.23
CA SER A 174 -3.06 5.33 2.55
C SER A 174 -2.83 4.91 4.00
N ASN A 175 -3.93 4.60 4.68
CA ASN A 175 -3.98 3.87 5.95
C ASN A 175 -4.88 2.63 5.81
N GLU A 176 -4.90 2.02 4.61
CA GLU A 176 -5.85 0.97 4.21
C GLU A 176 -5.68 -0.36 4.94
N TYR A 177 -4.54 -0.61 5.59
CA TYR A 177 -4.31 -1.75 6.49
C TYR A 177 -4.25 -1.35 7.97
N GLY A 178 -4.30 -0.05 8.27
CA GLY A 178 -4.19 0.42 9.65
C GLY A 178 -5.49 0.28 10.42
N ALA A 179 -5.35 0.06 11.73
CA ALA A 179 -6.45 -0.12 12.67
C ALA A 179 -6.79 1.16 13.46
N SER A 180 -5.90 2.16 13.44
CA SER A 180 -6.07 3.44 14.14
C SER A 180 -5.92 4.64 13.20
N PRO A 181 -6.56 5.78 13.49
CA PRO A 181 -6.33 7.01 12.75
C PRO A 181 -4.86 7.44 12.82
N ILE A 182 -4.31 7.95 11.71
CA ILE A 182 -2.95 8.50 11.64
C ILE A 182 -3.03 9.99 11.38
N GLN A 183 -2.43 10.77 12.26
CA GLN A 183 -2.44 12.22 12.11
C GLN A 183 -1.28 12.73 11.26
N ILE A 184 -1.60 13.59 10.30
CA ILE A 184 -0.64 14.37 9.53
C ILE A 184 -0.68 15.80 10.04
N GLY A 185 0.38 16.22 10.72
CA GLY A 185 0.52 17.57 11.26
C GLY A 185 0.86 18.62 10.20
N ALA A 186 1.68 18.23 9.23
CA ALA A 186 2.02 19.03 8.06
C ALA A 186 2.39 18.11 6.90
N ALA A 187 2.15 18.57 5.67
CA ALA A 187 2.59 17.91 4.45
C ALA A 187 3.05 18.92 3.40
N THR A 188 4.14 18.62 2.70
CA THR A 188 4.66 19.45 1.61
C THR A 188 5.08 18.60 0.42
N VAL A 189 5.13 19.22 -0.75
CA VAL A 189 5.76 18.67 -1.95
C VAL A 189 6.69 19.72 -2.55
N ALA A 190 7.80 19.28 -3.12
CA ALA A 190 8.79 20.13 -3.76
C ALA A 190 9.54 19.34 -4.85
N LEU A 191 10.22 20.03 -5.76
CA LEU A 191 11.22 19.41 -6.63
C LEU A 191 12.37 18.87 -5.77
N ALA A 192 12.74 17.61 -6.00
CA ALA A 192 13.81 16.97 -5.25
C ALA A 192 15.18 17.52 -5.67
N ALA A 193 16.07 17.62 -4.70
CA ALA A 193 17.49 17.90 -4.88
C ALA A 193 18.31 16.74 -4.29
N LYS A 194 19.63 16.92 -4.13
CA LYS A 194 20.54 15.85 -3.68
C LYS A 194 20.29 15.44 -2.23
N ASP A 195 20.53 14.18 -1.92
CA ASP A 195 20.61 13.66 -0.54
C ASP A 195 19.39 14.00 0.34
N GLY A 196 18.19 13.99 -0.26
CA GLY A 196 16.93 14.27 0.43
C GLY A 196 16.63 15.77 0.65
N SER A 197 17.48 16.67 0.17
CA SER A 197 17.17 18.10 0.10
C SER A 197 16.12 18.40 -0.97
N VAL A 198 15.53 19.59 -0.93
CA VAL A 198 14.55 20.07 -1.91
C VAL A 198 14.87 21.49 -2.38
N ASP A 199 14.43 21.84 -3.58
CA ASP A 199 14.47 23.24 -4.03
C ASP A 199 13.48 24.08 -3.20
N ALA A 200 14.03 24.97 -2.38
CA ALA A 200 13.29 25.86 -1.49
C ALA A 200 12.19 26.67 -2.21
N ALA A 201 12.44 27.11 -3.46
CA ALA A 201 11.47 27.91 -4.21
C ALA A 201 10.27 27.08 -4.71
N SER A 202 10.46 25.77 -4.81
CA SER A 202 9.44 24.82 -5.28
C SER A 202 8.57 24.24 -4.17
N ILE A 203 8.86 24.54 -2.88
CA ILE A 203 8.08 24.02 -1.76
C ILE A 203 6.64 24.51 -1.87
N ARG A 204 5.70 23.56 -1.82
CA ARG A 204 4.26 23.80 -1.77
C ARG A 204 3.65 23.08 -0.59
N GLN A 205 2.80 23.80 0.13
CA GLN A 205 1.97 23.23 1.17
C GLN A 205 0.94 22.29 0.54
N VAL A 206 0.83 21.08 1.08
CA VAL A 206 -0.26 20.15 0.76
C VAL A 206 -1.41 20.40 1.74
N THR A 207 -2.63 20.40 1.23
CA THR A 207 -3.86 20.61 2.02
C THR A 207 -4.88 19.50 1.75
N PHE A 208 -5.81 19.33 2.68
CA PHE A 208 -6.88 18.33 2.63
C PHE A 208 -8.20 18.99 3.02
N GLY A 209 -9.07 19.26 2.04
CA GLY A 209 -10.28 20.05 2.29
C GLY A 209 -9.99 21.48 2.73
N GLY A 210 -8.87 22.06 2.28
CA GLY A 210 -8.38 23.39 2.64
C GLY A 210 -7.52 23.43 3.91
N GLU A 211 -7.45 22.34 4.67
CA GLU A 211 -6.73 22.28 5.95
C GLU A 211 -5.30 21.75 5.77
N ARG A 212 -4.36 22.28 6.57
CA ARG A 212 -2.94 21.84 6.57
C ARG A 212 -2.71 20.55 7.36
N ARG A 213 -3.60 20.27 8.32
CA ARG A 213 -3.60 19.08 9.19
C ARG A 213 -4.80 18.23 8.84
N THR A 214 -4.64 16.92 8.93
CA THR A 214 -5.71 15.96 8.68
C THR A 214 -5.46 14.64 9.41
N ASP A 215 -6.49 13.81 9.51
CA ASP A 215 -6.38 12.44 10.01
C ASP A 215 -6.67 11.46 8.86
N LEU A 216 -5.76 10.50 8.64
CA LEU A 216 -6.02 9.36 7.77
C LEU A 216 -6.85 8.35 8.57
N ALA A 217 -8.10 8.19 8.18
CA ALA A 217 -8.99 7.19 8.76
C ALA A 217 -8.44 5.76 8.57
N PRO A 218 -8.61 4.87 9.56
CA PRO A 218 -8.21 3.47 9.42
C PRO A 218 -9.00 2.78 8.31
N GLY A 219 -8.32 1.93 7.53
CA GLY A 219 -8.92 1.19 6.43
C GLY A 219 -9.24 2.01 5.18
N ALA A 220 -8.77 3.26 5.08
CA ALA A 220 -9.12 4.16 3.98
C ALA A 220 -7.91 4.88 3.36
N PRO A 221 -7.96 5.20 2.06
CA PRO A 221 -7.07 6.16 1.45
C PRO A 221 -7.56 7.61 1.67
N LEU A 222 -6.66 8.57 1.49
CA LEU A 222 -6.96 10.00 1.54
C LEU A 222 -6.34 10.71 0.33
N LEU A 223 -7.11 11.54 -0.36
CA LEU A 223 -6.61 12.39 -1.44
C LEU A 223 -6.39 13.82 -0.94
N SER A 224 -5.28 14.43 -1.36
CA SER A 224 -5.06 15.87 -1.16
C SER A 224 -5.94 16.71 -2.08
N ASP A 225 -6.04 17.99 -1.74
CA ASP A 225 -6.46 19.03 -2.67
C ASP A 225 -5.43 19.17 -3.83
N PRO A 226 -5.79 19.77 -4.98
CA PRO A 226 -4.84 20.08 -6.04
C PRO A 226 -3.70 20.97 -5.56
N ILE A 227 -2.47 20.66 -5.96
CA ILE A 227 -1.26 21.40 -5.62
C ILE A 227 -0.66 21.99 -6.89
N GLU A 228 -0.50 23.31 -6.94
CA GLU A 228 0.15 24.00 -8.06
C GLU A 228 1.68 23.89 -7.97
N LEU A 229 2.21 22.88 -8.66
CA LEU A 229 3.64 22.65 -8.82
C LEU A 229 3.89 22.10 -10.22
N LYS A 230 4.60 22.88 -11.03
CA LYS A 230 5.06 22.41 -12.33
C LYS A 230 6.14 21.35 -12.17
N VAL A 231 5.88 20.16 -12.68
CA VAL A 231 6.84 19.06 -12.70
C VAL A 231 7.05 18.62 -14.15
N PRO A 232 8.30 18.53 -14.64
CA PRO A 232 8.56 17.99 -15.98
C PRO A 232 8.31 16.48 -16.02
N ASP A 233 8.13 15.91 -17.21
CA ASP A 233 8.17 14.46 -17.41
C ASP A 233 9.48 13.90 -16.85
N LEU A 234 9.40 12.75 -16.16
CA LEU A 234 10.54 12.15 -15.46
C LEU A 234 11.14 13.03 -14.35
N GLY A 235 10.45 14.08 -13.93
CA GLY A 235 10.86 14.94 -12.82
C GLY A 235 10.86 14.20 -11.49
N GLN A 236 11.82 14.54 -10.63
CA GLN A 236 11.85 14.04 -9.26
C GLN A 236 11.22 15.04 -8.30
N ILE A 237 10.36 14.54 -7.42
CA ILE A 237 9.73 15.29 -6.36
C ILE A 237 10.00 14.64 -5.01
N ALA A 238 9.99 15.45 -3.97
CA ALA A 238 10.05 15.00 -2.59
C ALA A 238 8.76 15.38 -1.88
N ILE A 239 8.17 14.41 -1.18
CA ILE A 239 6.98 14.61 -0.36
C ILE A 239 7.40 14.47 1.09
N SER A 240 7.17 15.51 1.90
CA SER A 240 7.46 15.48 3.34
C SER A 240 6.16 15.38 4.12
N LEU A 241 6.06 14.42 5.04
CA LEU A 241 4.93 14.22 5.95
C LEU A 241 5.43 14.34 7.38
N TYR A 242 4.85 15.23 8.18
CA TYR A 242 5.14 15.38 9.60
C TYR A 242 4.06 14.66 10.45
N PHE A 243 4.52 13.81 11.36
CA PHE A 243 3.68 13.04 12.27
C PHE A 243 3.85 13.57 13.70
N PRO A 244 2.94 14.44 14.19
CA PRO A 244 3.04 15.04 15.53
C PRO A 244 2.76 14.01 16.63
N ASP A 245 1.85 13.08 16.39
CA ASP A 245 1.51 11.98 17.29
C ASP A 245 2.13 10.67 16.79
N PHE A 246 2.07 9.62 17.61
CA PHE A 246 2.59 8.30 17.21
C PHE A 246 1.80 7.73 16.03
N ALA A 247 2.49 7.49 14.92
CA ALA A 247 1.97 6.90 13.69
C ALA A 247 2.52 5.47 13.52
N PRO A 248 1.79 4.43 13.96
CA PRO A 248 2.23 3.04 13.80
C PRO A 248 2.29 2.64 12.32
N ILE A 249 3.35 1.94 11.93
CA ILE A 249 3.47 1.42 10.57
C ILE A 249 2.71 0.10 10.47
N GLU A 250 1.45 0.21 10.07
CA GLU A 250 0.59 -0.92 9.72
C GLU A 250 0.26 -0.95 8.23
N THR A 251 0.34 0.23 7.57
CA THR A 251 0.23 0.42 6.12
C THR A 251 1.49 1.05 5.59
N TYR A 252 2.17 0.38 4.66
CA TYR A 252 3.39 0.87 4.05
C TYR A 252 3.66 0.13 2.73
N HIS A 253 4.81 0.35 2.12
CA HIS A 253 5.30 -0.43 0.99
C HIS A 253 6.79 -0.70 1.17
N TYR A 254 7.20 -1.97 1.26
CA TYR A 254 8.52 -2.37 1.78
C TYR A 254 9.66 -2.18 0.78
N GLU A 255 9.54 -2.74 -0.42
CA GLU A 255 10.62 -2.83 -1.41
C GLU A 255 10.57 -1.66 -2.41
N ALA A 256 10.48 -0.43 -1.90
CA ALA A 256 10.33 0.74 -2.76
C ALA A 256 11.55 1.02 -3.66
N GLN A 257 12.72 0.44 -3.35
CA GLN A 257 14.01 0.69 -4.01
C GLN A 257 14.30 2.19 -4.19
N GLN A 258 13.87 2.98 -3.21
CA GLN A 258 14.01 4.43 -3.18
C GLN A 258 14.12 4.90 -1.73
N THR A 259 15.06 5.80 -1.48
CA THR A 259 15.38 6.29 -0.15
C THR A 259 14.29 7.23 0.36
N ALA A 260 13.79 6.90 1.55
CA ALA A 260 13.05 7.78 2.44
C ALA A 260 13.98 8.27 3.55
N TYR A 261 13.90 9.56 3.85
CA TYR A 261 14.69 10.24 4.87
C TYR A 261 13.79 10.51 6.08
N ILE A 262 14.24 10.10 7.26
CA ILE A 262 13.51 10.25 8.51
C ILE A 262 14.27 11.26 9.37
N SER A 263 13.60 12.34 9.76
CA SER A 263 14.24 13.41 10.50
C SER A 263 14.52 13.03 11.96
N GLU A 264 15.33 13.83 12.64
CA GLU A 264 15.26 13.95 14.10
C GLU A 264 13.87 14.46 14.55
N PHE A 265 13.66 14.58 15.86
CA PHE A 265 12.41 15.12 16.38
C PHE A 265 12.16 16.56 15.89
N GLY A 266 11.04 16.78 15.20
CA GLY A 266 10.60 18.08 14.74
C GLY A 266 9.76 18.06 13.46
N ASP A 267 9.05 19.16 13.24
CA ASP A 267 8.41 19.49 11.97
C ASP A 267 9.43 20.16 11.05
N PHE A 268 9.92 19.40 10.08
CA PHE A 268 10.82 19.85 9.02
C PHE A 268 10.15 19.78 7.65
N ALA A 269 8.82 19.65 7.59
CA ALA A 269 8.12 19.46 6.32
C ALA A 269 8.36 20.63 5.37
N GLY A 270 8.41 21.86 5.89
CA GLY A 270 8.67 23.08 5.10
C GLY A 270 10.15 23.45 4.90
N ALA A 271 11.10 22.65 5.39
CA ALA A 271 12.52 23.00 5.34
C ALA A 271 13.19 22.51 4.04
N ALA A 272 14.10 23.29 3.46
CA ALA A 272 14.84 22.85 2.26
C ALA A 272 15.72 21.63 2.55
N GLU A 273 16.36 21.64 3.71
CA GLU A 273 17.15 20.56 4.28
C GLU A 273 16.57 20.20 5.65
N MET A 274 16.75 18.96 6.09
CA MET A 274 16.32 18.53 7.42
C MET A 274 17.40 17.65 8.07
N PRO A 275 17.55 17.68 9.40
CA PRO A 275 18.47 16.78 10.09
C PRO A 275 17.95 15.34 9.96
N VAL A 276 18.72 14.48 9.30
CA VAL A 276 18.34 13.08 9.04
C VAL A 276 18.88 12.20 10.16
N GLN A 277 17.98 11.54 10.89
CA GLN A 277 18.33 10.55 11.91
C GLN A 277 18.52 9.16 11.30
N GLN A 278 17.69 8.81 10.33
CA GLN A 278 17.67 7.49 9.72
C GLN A 278 17.20 7.55 8.26
N VAL A 279 17.60 6.57 7.47
CA VAL A 279 17.06 6.31 6.13
C VAL A 279 16.39 4.94 6.05
N SER A 280 15.50 4.78 5.07
CA SER A 280 14.82 3.53 4.75
C SER A 280 14.61 3.43 3.25
N THR A 281 14.49 2.22 2.71
CA THR A 281 14.16 1.98 1.29
C THR A 281 12.69 1.60 1.08
N SER A 282 11.81 1.97 2.01
CA SER A 282 10.36 1.74 1.97
C SER A 282 9.57 3.04 1.74
N ARG A 283 8.28 2.92 1.38
CA ARG A 283 7.31 4.04 1.40
C ARG A 283 6.40 3.95 2.60
N TYR A 284 6.10 5.10 3.19
CA TYR A 284 5.29 5.22 4.39
C TYR A 284 4.08 6.10 4.10
N PHE A 285 2.89 5.51 4.22
CA PHE A 285 1.58 6.16 4.03
C PHE A 285 1.36 6.88 2.70
N LEU A 286 2.29 6.86 1.75
CA LEU A 286 2.17 7.42 0.41
C LEU A 286 1.96 6.29 -0.59
N SER A 287 0.90 6.37 -1.37
CA SER A 287 0.49 5.29 -2.30
C SER A 287 0.40 5.71 -3.76
N ALA A 288 0.16 6.99 -4.05
CA ALA A 288 0.19 7.50 -5.42
C ALA A 288 0.39 9.00 -5.52
N VAL A 289 0.81 9.43 -6.71
CA VAL A 289 0.78 10.81 -7.17
C VAL A 289 -0.03 10.84 -8.47
N LEU A 290 -0.99 11.76 -8.52
CA LEU A 290 -1.78 12.07 -9.71
C LEU A 290 -1.31 13.40 -10.28
N VAL A 291 -1.37 13.55 -11.59
CA VAL A 291 -1.13 14.80 -12.31
C VAL A 291 -2.35 15.18 -13.12
N ASP A 292 -2.61 16.48 -13.22
CA ASP A 292 -3.48 17.02 -14.25
C ASP A 292 -2.69 17.09 -15.56
N SER A 293 -2.95 16.15 -16.47
CA SER A 293 -2.26 16.05 -17.76
C SER A 293 -3.00 16.74 -18.91
N GLY A 294 -4.12 17.41 -18.64
CA GLY A 294 -5.01 17.91 -19.68
C GLY A 294 -5.82 16.79 -20.38
N SER A 295 -6.44 17.11 -21.52
CA SER A 295 -7.28 16.18 -22.26
C SER A 295 -6.47 15.14 -23.05
N GLY A 296 -6.96 13.89 -23.10
CA GLY A 296 -6.37 12.81 -23.89
C GLY A 296 -5.28 11.99 -23.20
N GLY A 297 -4.89 12.34 -21.97
CA GLY A 297 -3.99 11.53 -21.15
C GLY A 297 -4.64 10.23 -20.65
N GLY A 298 -3.82 9.26 -20.27
CA GLY A 298 -4.27 8.02 -19.63
C GLY A 298 -3.15 7.34 -18.87
N SER A 299 -3.52 6.46 -17.94
CA SER A 299 -2.53 5.67 -17.18
C SER A 299 -2.48 4.22 -17.65
N LEU A 300 -1.26 3.67 -17.62
CA LEU A 300 -0.96 2.26 -17.66
C LEU A 300 -0.61 1.80 -16.23
N VAL A 301 -1.33 0.81 -15.73
CA VAL A 301 -1.03 0.17 -14.43
C VAL A 301 -0.24 -1.10 -14.63
N CYS A 302 0.91 -1.20 -13.99
CA CYS A 302 1.77 -2.40 -13.95
C CYS A 302 1.45 -3.20 -12.69
N LEU A 303 0.51 -4.14 -12.77
CA LEU A 303 0.10 -5.02 -11.68
C LEU A 303 1.04 -6.23 -11.62
N GLY A 304 1.70 -6.45 -10.48
CA GLY A 304 2.58 -7.60 -10.36
C GLY A 304 3.13 -7.90 -8.96
N ASP A 305 4.12 -8.78 -8.95
CA ASP A 305 4.88 -9.18 -7.76
C ASP A 305 6.24 -8.45 -7.66
N SER A 306 7.24 -9.04 -7.00
CA SER A 306 8.58 -8.48 -6.79
C SER A 306 9.31 -8.14 -8.08
N ILE A 307 9.03 -8.85 -9.17
CA ILE A 307 9.63 -8.55 -10.48
C ILE A 307 9.11 -7.20 -10.98
N THR A 308 7.82 -6.92 -10.78
CA THR A 308 7.24 -5.61 -11.14
C THR A 308 7.55 -4.53 -10.12
N ASP A 309 7.58 -4.88 -8.84
CA ASP A 309 7.97 -3.99 -7.75
C ASP A 309 9.37 -3.43 -8.00
N GLY A 310 10.29 -4.30 -8.43
CA GLY A 310 11.62 -3.95 -8.90
C GLY A 310 12.75 -4.47 -8.02
N PHE A 311 12.54 -5.61 -7.35
CA PHE A 311 13.56 -6.24 -6.51
C PHE A 311 14.87 -6.46 -7.29
N GLY A 312 16.00 -6.15 -6.66
CA GLY A 312 17.32 -6.28 -7.30
C GLY A 312 17.71 -5.09 -8.18
N SER A 313 16.80 -4.12 -8.40
CA SER A 313 17.18 -2.86 -9.03
C SER A 313 18.04 -1.99 -8.11
N THR A 314 18.92 -1.19 -8.70
CA THR A 314 19.75 -0.23 -7.95
C THR A 314 18.87 0.76 -7.18
N VAL A 315 19.07 0.84 -5.85
CA VAL A 315 18.39 1.82 -4.98
C VAL A 315 18.62 3.23 -5.51
N ASP A 316 17.55 4.02 -5.59
CA ASP A 316 17.51 5.38 -6.17
C ASP A 316 17.88 5.48 -7.66
N GLY A 317 18.23 4.37 -8.31
CA GLY A 317 18.58 4.30 -9.73
C GLY A 317 17.39 4.44 -10.68
N ASN A 318 16.16 4.31 -10.18
CA ASN A 318 14.93 4.22 -10.99
C ASN A 318 15.07 3.20 -12.14
N ALA A 319 15.65 2.04 -11.83
CA ALA A 319 16.04 1.04 -12.82
C ALA A 319 15.04 -0.13 -12.98
N ARG A 320 13.88 -0.02 -12.36
CA ARG A 320 12.78 -1.01 -12.42
C ARG A 320 12.15 -0.97 -13.80
N TRP A 321 11.59 -2.07 -14.30
CA TRP A 321 11.04 -2.06 -15.66
C TRP A 321 9.93 -1.02 -15.89
N PRO A 322 9.05 -0.67 -14.93
CA PRO A 322 8.08 0.41 -15.13
C PRO A 322 8.75 1.80 -15.23
N ASP A 323 9.82 2.02 -14.46
CA ASP A 323 10.62 3.25 -14.53
C ASP A 323 11.37 3.38 -15.86
N ARG A 324 11.99 2.28 -16.31
CA ARG A 324 12.64 2.21 -17.63
C ARG A 324 11.63 2.38 -18.75
N LEU A 325 10.42 1.83 -18.61
CA LEU A 325 9.34 2.05 -19.56
C LEU A 325 8.97 3.53 -19.63
N ALA A 326 8.80 4.20 -18.49
CA ALA A 326 8.53 5.65 -18.46
C ALA A 326 9.61 6.44 -19.22
N GLU A 327 10.90 6.11 -19.05
CA GLU A 327 12.00 6.74 -19.80
C GLU A 327 11.89 6.55 -21.31
N ARG A 328 11.46 5.37 -21.75
CA ARG A 328 11.28 5.06 -23.17
C ARG A 328 10.07 5.79 -23.74
N LEU A 329 8.92 5.76 -23.06
CA LEU A 329 7.71 6.43 -23.51
C LEU A 329 7.85 7.96 -23.57
N ALA A 330 8.59 8.56 -22.63
CA ALA A 330 8.89 9.99 -22.66
C ALA A 330 9.72 10.38 -23.91
N LYS A 331 10.56 9.47 -24.41
CA LYS A 331 11.37 9.68 -25.63
C LYS A 331 10.62 9.37 -26.92
N SER A 332 9.57 8.55 -26.89
CA SER A 332 8.87 8.10 -28.09
C SER A 332 7.95 9.16 -28.71
N GLY A 333 7.70 10.28 -28.00
CA GLY A 333 6.86 11.39 -28.44
C GLY A 333 5.38 11.03 -28.46
N ARG A 334 4.98 10.05 -29.28
CA ARG A 334 3.60 9.55 -29.41
C ARG A 334 3.03 9.01 -28.10
N LEU A 335 3.86 8.41 -27.24
CA LEU A 335 3.41 7.81 -25.98
C LEU A 335 3.76 8.67 -24.75
N SER A 336 4.26 9.89 -24.97
CA SER A 336 4.68 10.81 -23.90
C SER A 336 3.53 11.24 -22.97
N GLY A 337 2.27 11.08 -23.39
CA GLY A 337 1.09 11.42 -22.59
C GLY A 337 0.64 10.36 -21.57
N ILE A 338 1.39 9.25 -21.43
CA ILE A 338 0.97 8.09 -20.64
C ILE A 338 1.62 8.11 -19.26
N GLY A 339 0.80 8.08 -18.21
CA GLY A 339 1.23 7.88 -16.84
C GLY A 339 1.49 6.40 -16.53
N ILE A 340 2.55 6.09 -15.79
CA ILE A 340 2.92 4.72 -15.42
C ILE A 340 2.75 4.53 -13.92
N LEU A 341 1.96 3.54 -13.54
CA LEU A 341 1.67 3.21 -12.15
C LEU A 341 2.27 1.85 -11.82
N ASN A 342 3.32 1.81 -11.00
CA ASN A 342 3.85 0.56 -10.47
C ASN A 342 2.96 0.07 -9.31
N GLN A 343 2.34 -1.09 -9.50
CA GLN A 343 1.52 -1.79 -8.51
C GLN A 343 2.10 -3.19 -8.22
N GLY A 344 3.43 -3.28 -8.25
CA GLY A 344 4.20 -4.42 -7.78
C GLY A 344 4.14 -4.53 -6.26
N ILE A 345 4.07 -5.77 -5.76
CA ILE A 345 4.28 -6.07 -4.34
C ILE A 345 5.16 -7.31 -4.25
N GLY A 346 6.32 -7.20 -3.63
CA GLY A 346 7.19 -8.37 -3.46
C GLY A 346 6.51 -9.55 -2.75
N GLY A 347 6.66 -10.74 -3.33
CA GLY A 347 6.02 -11.96 -2.84
C GLY A 347 4.50 -12.04 -3.04
N ASN A 348 3.87 -11.08 -3.74
CA ASN A 348 2.45 -11.13 -4.01
C ASN A 348 2.10 -12.31 -4.94
N ARG A 349 0.86 -12.77 -4.78
CA ARG A 349 0.29 -13.91 -5.48
C ARG A 349 -1.05 -13.49 -6.06
N VAL A 350 -1.44 -14.13 -7.14
CA VAL A 350 -2.70 -13.86 -7.83
C VAL A 350 -3.91 -14.31 -6.99
N LEU A 351 -3.79 -15.45 -6.30
CA LEU A 351 -4.92 -16.12 -5.65
C LEU A 351 -4.89 -16.08 -4.11
N VAL A 352 -3.70 -16.04 -3.49
CA VAL A 352 -3.54 -16.29 -2.05
C VAL A 352 -2.94 -15.10 -1.33
N SER A 353 -3.67 -14.53 -0.36
CA SER A 353 -3.14 -13.49 0.53
C SER A 353 -2.40 -14.14 1.68
N ARG A 354 -1.08 -14.28 1.56
CA ARG A 354 -0.24 -14.91 2.60
C ARG A 354 0.80 -13.97 3.23
N ALA A 355 1.40 -13.13 2.42
CA ALA A 355 2.50 -12.28 2.84
C ALA A 355 2.13 -10.81 2.75
N ARG A 356 2.92 -10.05 2.00
CA ARG A 356 2.74 -8.62 1.77
C ARG A 356 1.50 -8.39 0.91
N GLY A 357 0.54 -7.68 1.49
CA GLY A 357 -0.69 -7.26 0.85
C GLY A 357 -1.70 -8.37 0.56
N ALA A 358 -2.90 -7.95 0.14
CA ALA A 358 -3.90 -8.84 -0.43
C ALA A 358 -3.43 -9.40 -1.79
N ASN A 359 -3.93 -10.56 -2.20
CA ASN A 359 -3.67 -11.12 -3.53
C ASN A 359 -4.16 -10.21 -4.67
N ALA A 360 -3.61 -10.39 -5.88
CA ALA A 360 -3.91 -9.57 -7.05
C ALA A 360 -5.41 -9.43 -7.34
N LEU A 361 -6.19 -10.52 -7.26
CA LEU A 361 -7.63 -10.47 -7.48
C LEU A 361 -8.35 -9.58 -6.46
N ALA A 362 -7.99 -9.72 -5.19
CA ALA A 362 -8.59 -8.97 -4.09
C ALA A 362 -8.20 -7.49 -4.09
N ARG A 363 -6.97 -7.16 -4.53
CA ARG A 363 -6.51 -5.77 -4.60
C ARG A 363 -6.82 -5.06 -5.92
N PHE A 364 -7.36 -5.76 -6.93
CA PHE A 364 -7.59 -5.19 -8.26
C PHE A 364 -8.41 -3.89 -8.25
N ASP A 365 -9.50 -3.80 -7.48
CA ASP A 365 -10.29 -2.54 -7.44
C ASP A 365 -9.46 -1.39 -6.87
N ARG A 366 -8.72 -1.66 -5.80
CA ARG A 366 -7.90 -0.67 -5.11
C ARG A 366 -6.73 -0.22 -5.97
N ASP A 367 -5.98 -1.16 -6.51
CA ASP A 367 -4.70 -0.92 -7.17
C ASP A 367 -4.84 -0.62 -8.67
N VAL A 368 -6.02 -0.85 -9.26
CA VAL A 368 -6.28 -0.57 -10.68
C VAL A 368 -7.48 0.35 -10.85
N LEU A 369 -8.67 -0.10 -10.45
CA LEU A 369 -9.92 0.57 -10.81
C LEU A 369 -10.17 1.89 -10.06
N SER A 370 -9.52 2.08 -8.91
CA SER A 370 -9.67 3.30 -8.11
C SER A 370 -8.90 4.50 -8.69
N PHE A 371 -8.01 4.26 -9.66
CA PHE A 371 -7.24 5.32 -10.31
C PHE A 371 -8.04 5.97 -11.44
N PRO A 372 -7.98 7.31 -11.58
CA PRO A 372 -8.68 8.00 -12.65
C PRO A 372 -8.02 7.71 -14.00
N ASN A 373 -8.84 7.59 -15.04
CA ASN A 373 -8.42 7.48 -16.44
C ASN A 373 -7.38 6.39 -16.73
N VAL A 374 -7.44 5.26 -16.03
CA VAL A 374 -6.71 4.06 -16.44
C VAL A 374 -7.25 3.58 -17.77
N LYS A 375 -6.36 3.38 -18.74
CA LYS A 375 -6.70 2.90 -20.09
C LYS A 375 -6.10 1.53 -20.37
N TRP A 376 -4.99 1.22 -19.69
CA TRP A 376 -4.26 -0.03 -19.88
C TRP A 376 -3.83 -0.62 -18.56
N ILE A 377 -3.79 -1.95 -18.51
CA ILE A 377 -3.09 -2.69 -17.46
C ILE A 377 -2.08 -3.65 -18.09
N SER A 378 -0.94 -3.79 -17.43
CA SER A 378 -0.04 -4.91 -17.59
C SER A 378 -0.19 -5.82 -16.38
N VAL A 379 -0.30 -7.13 -16.61
CA VAL A 379 -0.28 -8.14 -15.55
C VAL A 379 0.96 -9.00 -15.73
N LEU A 380 1.86 -8.93 -14.75
CA LEU A 380 3.04 -9.79 -14.60
C LEU A 380 3.07 -10.28 -13.15
N GLU A 381 2.33 -11.35 -12.89
CA GLU A 381 2.20 -11.94 -11.56
C GLU A 381 1.85 -13.41 -11.67
N GLY A 382 2.29 -14.25 -10.75
CA GLY A 382 1.96 -15.68 -10.71
C GLY A 382 3.16 -16.59 -10.51
N ILE A 383 4.38 -16.06 -10.61
CA ILE A 383 5.58 -16.85 -10.34
C ILE A 383 5.63 -17.31 -8.88
N ASN A 384 5.11 -16.50 -7.94
CA ASN A 384 5.00 -16.87 -6.53
C ASN A 384 3.90 -17.90 -6.26
N ASP A 385 2.82 -17.90 -7.03
CA ASP A 385 1.77 -18.92 -6.94
C ASP A 385 2.32 -20.32 -7.25
N ILE A 386 3.26 -20.39 -8.20
CA ILE A 386 3.95 -21.60 -8.62
C ILE A 386 5.14 -21.91 -7.70
N GLY A 387 5.93 -20.90 -7.36
CA GLY A 387 7.22 -21.03 -6.70
C GLY A 387 7.15 -21.26 -5.19
N TRP A 388 6.17 -20.66 -4.50
CA TRP A 388 6.11 -20.70 -3.03
C TRP A 388 5.74 -22.06 -2.41
N PRO A 389 4.76 -22.82 -2.95
CA PRO A 389 4.39 -24.10 -2.38
C PRO A 389 5.61 -25.02 -2.22
N GLU A 390 5.67 -25.80 -1.13
CA GLU A 390 6.80 -26.70 -0.83
C GLU A 390 8.13 -25.96 -0.54
N THR A 391 8.03 -24.73 -0.06
CA THR A 391 9.16 -23.96 0.49
C THR A 391 8.90 -23.61 1.96
N MET A 392 9.84 -22.94 2.61
CA MET A 392 9.59 -22.35 3.94
C MET A 392 8.55 -21.22 3.90
N LEU A 393 8.25 -20.65 2.73
CA LEU A 393 7.26 -19.59 2.58
C LEU A 393 5.84 -20.14 2.61
N ALA A 394 5.57 -21.30 1.98
CA ALA A 394 4.24 -21.91 1.94
C ALA A 394 4.30 -23.45 1.88
N GLY A 395 3.36 -24.10 2.57
CA GLY A 395 3.24 -25.57 2.56
C GLY A 395 2.70 -26.09 1.23
N GLY A 396 2.91 -27.38 0.93
CA GLY A 396 2.45 -28.00 -0.33
C GLY A 396 0.93 -27.96 -0.54
N GLN A 397 0.13 -27.82 0.53
CA GLN A 397 -1.32 -27.67 0.44
C GLN A 397 -1.76 -26.32 -0.18
N GLU A 398 -0.85 -25.37 -0.33
CA GLU A 398 -1.10 -24.10 -1.02
C GLU A 398 -0.71 -24.11 -2.50
N ALA A 399 -0.31 -25.27 -3.03
CA ALA A 399 -0.15 -25.46 -4.46
C ALA A 399 -1.47 -25.15 -5.17
N VAL A 400 -1.39 -24.31 -6.19
CA VAL A 400 -2.54 -23.95 -7.02
C VAL A 400 -2.43 -24.66 -8.36
N ALA A 401 -3.55 -25.20 -8.84
CA ALA A 401 -3.61 -25.76 -10.18
C ALA A 401 -3.45 -24.66 -11.24
N VAL A 402 -2.78 -24.98 -12.35
CA VAL A 402 -2.57 -24.06 -13.48
C VAL A 402 -3.90 -23.47 -13.97
N GLU A 403 -4.95 -24.27 -14.03
CA GLU A 403 -6.30 -23.86 -14.46
C GLU A 403 -6.93 -22.84 -13.51
N SER A 404 -6.61 -22.91 -12.22
CA SER A 404 -7.07 -21.94 -11.23
C SER A 404 -6.38 -20.59 -11.44
N LEU A 405 -5.08 -20.60 -11.72
CA LEU A 405 -4.32 -19.39 -12.02
C LEU A 405 -4.79 -18.74 -13.35
N ILE A 406 -5.01 -19.55 -14.40
CA ILE A 406 -5.61 -19.08 -15.66
C ILE A 406 -7.00 -18.49 -15.43
N SER A 407 -7.84 -19.14 -14.62
CA SER A 407 -9.17 -18.62 -14.28
C SER A 407 -9.10 -17.29 -13.53
N ALA A 408 -8.07 -17.07 -12.71
CA ALA A 408 -7.84 -15.80 -12.06
C ALA A 408 -7.44 -14.70 -13.06
N TYR A 409 -6.53 -14.97 -14.00
CA TYR A 409 -6.23 -14.01 -15.08
C TYR A 409 -7.46 -13.66 -15.89
N ARG A 410 -8.35 -14.63 -16.17
CA ARG A 410 -9.64 -14.38 -16.83
C ARG A 410 -10.53 -13.42 -16.04
N GLN A 411 -10.55 -13.53 -14.72
CA GLN A 411 -11.29 -12.59 -13.86
C GLN A 411 -10.68 -11.18 -13.93
N ILE A 412 -9.36 -11.06 -13.92
CA ILE A 412 -8.67 -9.76 -14.10
C ILE A 412 -9.04 -9.16 -15.47
N ILE A 413 -8.96 -9.94 -16.54
CA ILE A 413 -9.32 -9.51 -17.90
C ILE A 413 -10.78 -9.04 -17.97
N ALA A 414 -11.71 -9.85 -17.45
CA ALA A 414 -13.12 -9.53 -17.49
C ALA A 414 -13.42 -8.21 -16.73
N ARG A 415 -12.83 -8.04 -15.55
CA ARG A 415 -13.02 -6.83 -14.73
C ARG A 415 -12.38 -5.60 -15.36
N ALA A 416 -11.21 -5.72 -15.97
CA ALA A 416 -10.60 -4.64 -16.74
C ALA A 416 -11.48 -4.20 -17.91
N ARG A 417 -11.99 -5.16 -18.69
CA ARG A 417 -12.86 -4.89 -19.85
C ARG A 417 -14.19 -4.26 -19.46
N LEU A 418 -14.79 -4.65 -18.32
CA LEU A 418 -15.98 -3.99 -17.78
C LEU A 418 -15.75 -2.50 -17.47
N SER A 419 -14.50 -2.10 -17.23
CA SER A 419 -14.09 -0.70 -17.02
C SER A 419 -13.49 -0.06 -18.27
N GLY A 420 -13.55 -0.72 -19.44
CA GLY A 420 -12.99 -0.21 -20.69
C GLY A 420 -11.45 -0.16 -20.72
N ILE A 421 -10.79 -0.94 -19.87
CA ILE A 421 -9.33 -1.01 -19.75
C ILE A 421 -8.82 -2.15 -20.63
N LYS A 422 -7.84 -1.85 -21.51
CA LYS A 422 -7.14 -2.85 -22.32
C LYS A 422 -6.09 -3.60 -21.48
N VAL A 423 -5.90 -4.89 -21.74
CA VAL A 423 -5.06 -5.79 -20.93
C VAL A 423 -3.88 -6.32 -21.74
N LEU A 424 -2.68 -6.11 -21.21
CA LEU A 424 -1.45 -6.77 -21.64
C LEU A 424 -1.07 -7.85 -20.63
N LEU A 425 -0.93 -9.09 -21.06
CA LEU A 425 -0.39 -10.16 -20.22
C LEU A 425 1.11 -10.35 -20.48
N GLY A 426 1.90 -10.30 -19.41
CA GLY A 426 3.31 -10.65 -19.44
C GLY A 426 3.51 -12.14 -19.18
N THR A 427 4.26 -12.82 -20.02
CA THR A 427 4.70 -14.20 -19.73
C THR A 427 5.58 -14.21 -18.48
N LEU A 428 5.43 -15.21 -17.62
CA LEU A 428 6.27 -15.40 -16.45
C LEU A 428 7.73 -15.66 -16.88
N PRO A 429 8.74 -14.92 -16.36
CA PRO A 429 10.14 -15.12 -16.72
C PRO A 429 10.66 -16.51 -16.36
N PRO A 430 11.80 -16.94 -16.94
CA PRO A 430 12.49 -18.15 -16.50
C PRO A 430 12.95 -18.00 -15.04
N PHE A 431 12.93 -19.10 -14.30
CA PHE A 431 13.29 -19.14 -12.87
C PHE A 431 14.09 -20.42 -12.52
N GLY A 432 14.70 -21.02 -13.53
CA GLY A 432 15.54 -22.20 -13.43
C GLY A 432 16.73 -21.95 -12.51
N GLY A 433 16.84 -22.75 -11.46
CA GLY A 433 17.87 -22.55 -10.44
C GLY A 433 17.63 -21.35 -9.54
N ALA A 434 16.40 -20.81 -9.49
CA ALA A 434 16.04 -19.78 -8.51
C ALA A 434 16.45 -20.21 -7.09
N PHE A 435 17.21 -19.35 -6.43
CA PHE A 435 17.76 -19.54 -5.08
C PHE A 435 18.64 -20.81 -4.94
N GLU A 436 19.35 -21.20 -5.99
CA GLU A 436 20.30 -22.31 -5.94
C GLU A 436 21.35 -22.09 -4.83
N GLY A 437 21.59 -23.13 -4.03
CA GLY A 437 22.48 -23.04 -2.85
C GLY A 437 21.87 -22.32 -1.63
N GLN A 438 20.67 -21.76 -1.72
CA GLN A 438 19.99 -21.04 -0.63
C GLN A 438 18.86 -21.86 0.01
N PRO A 439 18.33 -21.44 1.19
CA PRO A 439 17.20 -22.12 1.85
C PRO A 439 15.94 -22.21 0.99
N LEU A 440 15.74 -21.26 0.07
CA LEU A 440 14.61 -21.21 -0.86
C LEU A 440 14.82 -21.99 -2.16
N ARG A 441 15.87 -22.80 -2.31
CA ARG A 441 16.15 -23.53 -3.57
C ARG A 441 15.00 -24.40 -4.10
N THR A 442 14.06 -24.83 -3.26
CA THR A 442 12.87 -25.59 -3.69
C THR A 442 11.80 -24.70 -4.33
N PHE A 443 12.03 -23.39 -4.41
CA PHE A 443 11.21 -22.47 -5.19
C PHE A 443 11.16 -22.92 -6.65
N TYR A 444 12.27 -23.44 -7.18
CA TYR A 444 12.32 -24.10 -8.47
C TYR A 444 12.20 -25.62 -8.34
N SER A 445 11.44 -26.22 -9.26
CA SER A 445 11.44 -27.67 -9.53
C SER A 445 11.01 -27.94 -10.96
N ALA A 446 11.30 -29.13 -11.49
CA ALA A 446 10.86 -29.52 -12.82
C ALA A 446 9.32 -29.53 -12.96
N SER A 447 8.58 -29.76 -11.86
CA SER A 447 7.10 -29.68 -11.90
C SER A 447 6.62 -28.24 -12.02
N LYS A 448 7.21 -27.34 -11.22
CA LYS A 448 6.88 -25.92 -11.25
C LYS A 448 7.24 -25.27 -12.58
N GLU A 449 8.33 -25.71 -13.23
CA GLU A 449 8.66 -25.27 -14.58
C GLU A 449 7.62 -25.72 -15.62
N ARG A 450 7.08 -26.94 -15.50
CA ARG A 450 5.97 -27.37 -16.36
C ARG A 450 4.74 -26.50 -16.16
N ASP A 451 4.41 -26.16 -14.91
CA ASP A 451 3.27 -25.30 -14.60
C ASP A 451 3.46 -23.89 -15.18
N ARG A 452 4.67 -23.32 -15.03
CA ARG A 452 5.02 -22.03 -15.63
C ARG A 452 4.88 -22.05 -17.16
N GLN A 453 5.40 -23.09 -17.82
CA GLN A 453 5.29 -23.26 -19.26
C GLN A 453 3.83 -23.41 -19.73
N ALA A 454 3.00 -24.13 -18.97
CA ALA A 454 1.57 -24.26 -19.27
C ALA A 454 0.85 -22.90 -19.18
N VAL A 455 1.14 -22.11 -18.14
CA VAL A 455 0.64 -20.73 -18.01
C VAL A 455 1.09 -19.87 -19.18
N ASN A 456 2.39 -19.87 -19.50
CA ASN A 456 2.94 -19.04 -20.57
C ASN A 456 2.42 -19.43 -21.95
N THR A 457 2.18 -20.73 -22.19
CA THR A 457 1.57 -21.22 -23.42
C THR A 457 0.18 -20.64 -23.56
N TRP A 458 -0.65 -20.71 -22.51
CA TRP A 458 -1.98 -20.09 -22.52
C TRP A 458 -1.91 -18.57 -22.74
N ILE A 459 -0.99 -17.87 -22.07
CA ILE A 459 -0.79 -16.41 -22.28
C ILE A 459 -0.55 -16.10 -23.76
N ARG A 460 0.33 -16.86 -24.42
CA ARG A 460 0.69 -16.62 -25.84
C ARG A 460 -0.41 -16.98 -26.84
N THR A 461 -1.13 -18.07 -26.60
CA THR A 461 -1.97 -18.68 -27.66
C THR A 461 -3.46 -18.49 -27.47
N SER A 462 -3.92 -18.10 -26.28
CA SER A 462 -5.35 -18.01 -25.98
C SER A 462 -6.09 -16.92 -26.76
N GLY A 463 -5.40 -15.81 -27.07
CA GLY A 463 -6.01 -14.61 -27.64
C GLY A 463 -6.97 -13.90 -26.67
N GLU A 464 -6.90 -14.21 -25.37
CA GLU A 464 -7.84 -13.67 -24.38
C GLU A 464 -7.45 -12.26 -23.89
N ALA A 465 -6.18 -11.91 -23.93
CA ALA A 465 -5.67 -10.56 -23.67
C ALA A 465 -5.65 -9.71 -24.93
N ASP A 466 -5.60 -8.38 -24.77
CA ASP A 466 -5.55 -7.46 -25.92
C ASP A 466 -4.13 -7.39 -26.53
N ALA A 467 -3.09 -7.66 -25.72
CA ALA A 467 -1.74 -7.94 -26.20
C ALA A 467 -0.96 -8.85 -25.24
N VAL A 468 0.14 -9.41 -25.74
CA VAL A 468 1.06 -10.26 -24.97
C VAL A 468 2.45 -9.63 -24.98
N VAL A 469 3.10 -9.63 -23.82
CA VAL A 469 4.51 -9.22 -23.66
C VAL A 469 5.33 -10.45 -23.30
N ASP A 470 6.20 -10.87 -24.22
CA ASP A 470 7.01 -12.09 -24.05
C ASP A 470 8.29 -11.80 -23.25
N PHE A 471 8.13 -11.55 -21.95
CA PHE A 471 9.25 -11.37 -21.02
C PHE A 471 10.08 -12.65 -20.86
N GLU A 472 9.49 -13.83 -21.04
CA GLU A 472 10.24 -15.09 -20.98
C GLU A 472 11.33 -15.11 -22.04
N ARG A 473 10.96 -14.85 -23.30
CA ARG A 473 11.92 -14.83 -24.40
C ARG A 473 12.95 -13.71 -24.25
N ALA A 474 12.54 -12.57 -23.69
CA ALA A 474 13.43 -11.42 -23.49
C ALA A 474 14.55 -11.70 -22.48
N LEU A 475 14.28 -12.54 -21.48
CA LEU A 475 15.16 -12.75 -20.34
C LEU A 475 15.87 -14.11 -20.35
N ALA A 476 15.44 -15.06 -21.18
CA ALA A 476 15.99 -16.41 -21.22
C ALA A 476 17.45 -16.47 -21.67
N ASP A 477 18.24 -17.32 -21.00
CA ASP A 477 19.54 -17.74 -21.48
C ASP A 477 19.37 -18.62 -22.74
N PRO A 478 19.95 -18.24 -23.90
CA PRO A 478 19.89 -19.06 -25.11
C PRO A 478 20.49 -20.47 -24.93
N ALA A 479 21.45 -20.65 -24.03
CA ALA A 479 22.09 -21.94 -23.76
C ALA A 479 21.26 -22.80 -22.79
N ASN A 480 20.44 -22.19 -21.94
CA ASN A 480 19.52 -22.88 -21.05
C ASN A 480 18.24 -22.05 -20.83
N PRO A 481 17.23 -22.19 -21.71
CA PRO A 481 16.06 -21.32 -21.72
C PRO A 481 15.19 -21.36 -20.46
N THR A 482 15.44 -22.30 -19.54
CA THR A 482 14.77 -22.34 -18.24
C THR A 482 15.35 -21.34 -17.25
N ARG A 483 16.54 -20.78 -17.51
CA ARG A 483 17.24 -19.82 -16.64
C ARG A 483 17.21 -18.42 -17.24
N LEU A 484 17.34 -17.42 -16.36
CA LEU A 484 17.68 -16.06 -16.78
C LEU A 484 19.06 -16.04 -17.43
N LEU A 485 19.23 -15.23 -18.48
CA LEU A 485 20.54 -14.92 -19.02
C LEU A 485 21.39 -14.31 -17.90
N PRO A 486 22.60 -14.82 -17.59
CA PRO A 486 23.36 -14.36 -16.43
C PRO A 486 23.65 -12.85 -16.39
N ALA A 487 23.74 -12.19 -17.55
CA ALA A 487 23.92 -10.73 -17.63
C ALA A 487 22.66 -9.94 -17.20
N LEU A 488 21.49 -10.58 -17.25
CA LEU A 488 20.18 -10.00 -16.93
C LEU A 488 19.64 -10.47 -15.58
N ASP A 489 20.39 -11.29 -14.85
CA ASP A 489 20.05 -11.84 -13.53
C ASP A 489 20.74 -11.00 -12.44
N CYS A 490 20.03 -10.66 -11.35
CA CYS A 490 20.65 -10.01 -10.20
C CYS A 490 21.54 -10.96 -9.38
N GLY A 491 21.50 -12.26 -9.70
CA GLY A 491 22.33 -13.32 -9.14
C GLY A 491 21.55 -14.34 -8.32
N ASP A 492 20.22 -14.21 -8.22
CA ASP A 492 19.38 -15.13 -7.45
C ASP A 492 18.59 -16.12 -8.31
N GLY A 493 18.70 -16.03 -9.64
CA GLY A 493 18.02 -16.93 -10.57
C GLY A 493 16.52 -16.69 -10.70
N LEU A 494 16.00 -15.58 -10.17
CA LEU A 494 14.58 -15.19 -10.24
C LEU A 494 14.38 -13.74 -10.67
N HIS A 495 15.14 -12.81 -10.11
CA HIS A 495 14.93 -11.38 -10.30
C HIS A 495 15.88 -10.80 -11.34
N PRO A 496 15.38 -9.94 -12.25
CA PRO A 496 16.23 -9.25 -13.20
C PRO A 496 17.22 -8.29 -12.54
N SER A 497 18.39 -8.11 -13.16
CA SER A 497 19.28 -6.97 -12.91
C SER A 497 18.73 -5.68 -13.53
N ASP A 498 19.39 -4.54 -13.32
CA ASP A 498 19.06 -3.28 -13.99
C ASP A 498 19.00 -3.42 -15.53
N ASP A 499 19.90 -4.21 -16.12
CA ASP A 499 19.93 -4.50 -17.55
C ASP A 499 18.77 -5.42 -17.97
N GLY A 500 18.44 -6.40 -17.14
CA GLY A 500 17.25 -7.25 -17.34
C GLY A 500 15.96 -6.43 -17.34
N TYR A 501 15.82 -5.50 -16.41
CA TYR A 501 14.69 -4.58 -16.36
C TYR A 501 14.64 -3.62 -17.56
N ALA A 502 15.79 -3.19 -18.08
CA ALA A 502 15.84 -2.40 -19.31
C ALA A 502 15.34 -3.20 -20.53
N GLU A 503 15.71 -4.49 -20.64
CA GLU A 503 15.21 -5.35 -21.71
C GLU A 503 13.71 -5.64 -21.59
N MET A 504 13.20 -5.84 -20.36
CA MET A 504 11.76 -5.94 -20.11
C MET A 504 11.01 -4.70 -20.61
N ALA A 505 11.47 -3.50 -20.26
CA ALA A 505 10.86 -2.26 -20.71
C ALA A 505 10.85 -2.11 -22.24
N LYS A 506 11.93 -2.55 -22.91
CA LYS A 506 12.05 -2.53 -24.36
C LYS A 506 11.05 -3.47 -25.05
N VAL A 507 10.90 -4.71 -24.57
CA VAL A 507 9.92 -5.63 -25.17
C VAL A 507 8.49 -5.24 -24.84
N PHE A 508 8.26 -4.63 -23.68
CA PHE A 508 6.96 -4.06 -23.32
C PHE A 508 6.56 -2.93 -24.27
N GLU A 509 7.45 -1.96 -24.49
CA GLU A 509 7.20 -0.84 -25.41
C GLU A 509 6.78 -1.38 -26.79
N ASN A 510 7.53 -2.32 -27.37
CA ASN A 510 7.20 -2.89 -28.69
C ASN A 510 5.79 -3.49 -28.75
N ALA A 511 5.40 -4.29 -27.75
CA ALA A 511 4.07 -4.89 -27.68
C ALA A 511 2.98 -3.82 -27.49
N PHE A 512 3.28 -2.81 -26.68
CA PHE A 512 2.37 -1.71 -26.40
C PHE A 512 2.16 -0.81 -27.62
N GLU A 513 3.22 -0.54 -28.40
CA GLU A 513 3.11 0.16 -29.68
C GLU A 513 2.21 -0.58 -30.66
N GLY A 514 2.34 -1.91 -30.74
CA GLY A 514 1.48 -2.75 -31.56
C GLY A 514 0.01 -2.69 -31.15
N LEU A 515 -0.27 -2.74 -29.84
CA LEU A 515 -1.64 -2.62 -29.30
C LEU A 515 -2.30 -1.27 -29.62
N LEU A 516 -1.51 -0.20 -29.74
CA LEU A 516 -2.00 1.14 -30.03
C LEU A 516 -2.12 1.44 -31.53
N ALA A 517 -1.50 0.62 -32.37
CA ALA A 517 -1.59 0.73 -33.82
C ALA A 517 -2.78 -0.06 -34.42
N GLY A 518 -3.25 -1.10 -33.73
CA GLY A 518 -4.45 -1.86 -34.05
C GLY A 518 -5.71 -1.33 -33.37
#